data_AF-A0A929KWN4-F1
#
_entry.id   AF-A0A929KWN4-F1
#
_cell.length_a   1.000
_cell.length_b   1.000
_cell.length_c   1.000
_cell.angle_alpha   90.00
_cell.angle_beta   90.00
_cell.angle_gamma   90.00
#
_symmetry.space_group_name_H-M   'P 1'
#
loop_
_entity.id
_entity.type
_entity.pdbx_description
1 polymer ?
#
loop_
_entity_poly.entity_id
_entity_poly.type
_entity_poly.pdbx_seq_one_letter_code
_entity_poly.pdbx_strand_id
1 'polypeptide(L)'
;MKRISILLLAIVALGACQTKVKSPGEDVSSITIKYTELDRPTMFRIACDRFDKYFPKPYTLNVVSKPAIDSVMAVLNTLERMEDEEPDVRAKILITDKSNKTDTVCVGVASLRYKQATYKTPEKLLVMIHQ
;
A
#
# COMPACT_ATOMS: atom_id res chain seq x y z
N MET A 1 -52.62 -18.46 47.53
CA MET A 1 -52.05 -19.68 46.89
C MET A 1 -52.82 -19.86 45.58
N LYS A 2 -52.31 -20.00 44.34
CA LYS A 2 -51.01 -20.30 43.76
C LYS A 2 -50.96 -19.66 42.34
N ARG A 3 -49.90 -18.88 42.11
CA ARG A 3 -49.11 -18.56 40.90
C ARG A 3 -49.68 -18.94 39.52
N ILE A 4 -49.93 -17.91 38.70
CA ILE A 4 -50.05 -17.98 37.23
C ILE A 4 -48.62 -17.93 36.65
N SER A 5 -48.20 -19.01 35.99
CA SER A 5 -46.92 -19.09 35.28
C SER A 5 -47.03 -18.36 33.94
N ILE A 6 -46.45 -17.16 33.84
CA ILE A 6 -46.17 -16.48 32.58
C ILE A 6 -44.73 -16.85 32.22
N LEU A 7 -44.55 -17.83 31.33
CA LEU A 7 -43.25 -18.15 30.75
C LEU A 7 -42.99 -17.11 29.63
N LEU A 8 -42.18 -16.10 29.93
CA LEU A 8 -41.69 -15.14 28.95
C LEU A 8 -40.75 -15.84 27.96
N LEU A 9 -41.12 -15.81 26.68
CA LEU A 9 -40.28 -16.18 25.55
C LEU A 9 -39.25 -15.06 25.33
N ALA A 10 -38.01 -15.26 25.79
CA ALA A 10 -36.91 -14.32 25.55
C ALA A 10 -36.35 -14.55 24.13
N ILE A 11 -36.80 -13.72 23.18
CA ILE A 11 -36.21 -13.62 21.84
C ILE A 11 -34.92 -12.79 21.98
N VAL A 12 -33.78 -13.46 22.01
CA VAL A 12 -32.46 -12.82 21.92
C VAL A 12 -32.22 -12.47 20.45
N ALA A 13 -32.54 -11.23 20.08
CA ALA A 13 -32.13 -10.67 18.80
C ALA A 13 -30.61 -10.42 18.83
N LEU A 14 -29.83 -11.39 18.34
CA LEU A 14 -28.44 -11.19 17.96
C LEU A 14 -28.40 -10.28 16.75
N GLY A 15 -28.36 -8.96 16.99
CA GLY A 15 -28.02 -7.97 15.99
C GLY A 15 -26.58 -8.21 15.54
N ALA A 16 -26.42 -8.84 14.37
CA ALA A 16 -25.14 -8.95 13.70
C ALA A 16 -24.65 -7.54 13.33
N CYS A 17 -23.69 -7.00 14.08
CA CYS A 17 -22.92 -5.84 13.65
C CYS A 17 -22.16 -6.22 12.37
N GLN A 18 -22.71 -5.85 11.22
CA GLN A 18 -21.98 -5.86 9.96
C GLN A 18 -20.96 -4.71 9.99
N THR A 19 -19.80 -4.92 10.59
CA THR A 19 -18.64 -4.06 10.35
C THR A 19 -18.31 -4.12 8.87
N LYS A 20 -18.66 -3.07 8.13
CA LYS A 20 -18.26 -2.92 6.72
C LYS A 20 -16.73 -3.01 6.66
N VAL A 21 -16.23 -4.08 6.05
CA VAL A 21 -14.80 -4.26 5.81
C VAL A 21 -14.37 -3.15 4.85
N LYS A 22 -13.54 -2.24 5.33
CA LYS A 22 -12.99 -1.14 4.53
C LYS A 22 -12.15 -1.71 3.37
N SER A 23 -12.35 -1.18 2.16
CA SER A 23 -11.54 -1.60 1.01
C SER A 23 -10.07 -1.18 1.19
N PRO A 24 -9.08 -1.98 0.77
CA PRO A 24 -7.68 -1.56 0.76
C PRO A 24 -7.55 -0.29 -0.08
N GLY A 25 -7.20 0.86 0.51
CA GLY A 25 -7.13 2.13 -0.22
C GLY A 25 -8.40 2.99 -0.20
N GLU A 26 -9.37 2.71 0.68
CA GLU A 26 -10.58 3.55 0.83
C GLU A 26 -10.27 5.04 1.03
N ASP A 27 -9.18 5.37 1.73
CA ASP A 27 -8.77 6.73 2.05
C ASP A 27 -7.77 7.32 1.03
N VAL A 28 -7.41 6.57 -0.01
CA VAL A 28 -6.45 6.99 -1.05
C VAL A 28 -7.19 7.67 -2.20
N SER A 29 -6.70 8.84 -2.61
CA SER A 29 -7.26 9.62 -3.73
C SER A 29 -6.53 9.35 -5.04
N SER A 30 -5.21 9.19 -5.00
CA SER A 30 -4.37 8.94 -6.17
C SER A 30 -3.04 8.30 -5.80
N ILE A 31 -2.45 7.61 -6.76
CA ILE A 31 -1.09 7.08 -6.66
C ILE A 31 -0.30 7.54 -7.89
N THR A 32 0.88 8.13 -7.66
CA THR A 32 1.83 8.44 -8.73
C THR A 32 3.07 7.56 -8.59
N ILE A 33 3.37 6.77 -9.60
CA ILE A 33 4.55 5.92 -9.66
C ILE A 33 5.56 6.58 -10.58
N LYS A 34 6.72 6.99 -10.05
CA LYS A 34 7.87 7.40 -10.83
C LYS A 34 8.87 6.26 -10.89
N TYR A 35 9.34 5.84 -12.06
CA TYR A 35 10.27 4.71 -12.15
C TYR A 35 11.29 4.84 -13.27
N THR A 36 12.32 4.02 -13.20
CA THR A 36 13.31 3.79 -14.25
C THR A 36 13.39 2.29 -14.56
N GLU A 37 14.17 1.92 -15.57
CA GLU A 37 14.51 0.53 -15.86
C GLU A 37 15.12 -0.15 -14.62
N LEU A 38 14.60 -1.33 -14.23
CA LEU A 38 15.04 -2.04 -13.02
C LEU A 38 16.49 -2.54 -13.13
N ASP A 39 16.90 -2.90 -14.34
CA ASP A 39 18.20 -3.47 -14.70
C ASP A 39 19.24 -2.40 -15.06
N ARG A 40 18.86 -1.12 -15.08
CA ARG A 40 19.77 -0.03 -15.39
C ARG A 40 20.96 -0.02 -14.44
N PRO A 41 22.21 -0.17 -14.91
CA PRO A 41 23.37 -0.16 -14.03
C PRO A 41 23.56 1.22 -13.41
N THR A 42 23.87 1.24 -12.10
CA THR A 42 24.29 2.44 -11.37
C THR A 42 25.63 2.14 -10.68
N MET A 43 26.50 3.14 -10.57
CA MET A 43 27.80 2.96 -9.88
C MET A 43 27.66 2.83 -8.36
N PHE A 44 26.48 3.16 -7.81
CA PHE A 44 26.17 3.13 -6.39
C PHE A 44 24.66 2.97 -6.20
N ARG A 45 24.27 2.60 -4.99
CA ARG A 45 22.87 2.50 -4.58
C ARG A 45 22.23 3.89 -4.54
N ILE A 46 21.05 4.03 -5.15
CA ILE A 46 20.29 5.27 -5.17
C ILE A 46 19.39 5.32 -3.93
N ALA A 47 19.65 6.28 -3.03
CA ALA A 47 18.78 6.54 -1.90
C ALA A 47 17.47 7.22 -2.34
N CYS A 48 16.41 7.07 -1.55
CA CYS A 48 15.07 7.54 -1.92
C CYS A 48 14.96 9.05 -2.12
N ASP A 49 15.63 9.83 -1.27
CA ASP A 49 15.71 11.29 -1.35
C ASP A 49 16.49 11.78 -2.56
N ARG A 50 17.39 10.94 -3.11
CA ARG A 50 18.20 11.25 -4.28
C ARG A 50 17.59 10.77 -5.61
N PHE A 51 16.45 10.08 -5.57
CA PHE A 51 15.82 9.52 -6.78
C PHE A 51 15.60 10.56 -7.89
N ASP A 52 14.92 11.68 -7.60
CA ASP A 52 14.61 12.69 -8.64
C ASP A 52 15.88 13.39 -9.17
N LYS A 53 16.96 13.43 -8.36
CA LYS A 53 18.25 14.00 -8.78
C LYS A 53 18.95 13.10 -9.80
N TYR A 54 18.92 11.78 -9.59
CA TYR A 54 19.59 10.82 -10.47
C TYR A 54 18.76 10.44 -11.70
N PHE A 55 17.44 10.48 -11.55
CA PHE A 55 16.49 10.19 -12.62
C PHE A 55 15.60 11.41 -12.85
N PRO A 56 16.11 12.48 -13.49
CA PRO A 56 15.35 13.73 -13.69
C PRO A 56 14.21 13.59 -14.71
N LYS A 57 14.20 12.50 -15.49
CA LYS A 57 13.16 12.16 -16.46
C LYS A 57 12.69 10.72 -16.24
N PRO A 58 12.06 10.40 -15.09
CA PRO A 58 11.56 9.06 -14.84
C PRO A 58 10.29 8.84 -15.66
N TYR A 59 9.99 7.57 -15.98
CA TYR A 59 8.65 7.20 -16.41
C TYR A 59 7.67 7.50 -15.29
N THR A 60 6.47 7.97 -15.62
CA THR A 60 5.46 8.35 -14.63
C THR A 60 4.12 7.73 -14.97
N LEU A 61 3.55 7.00 -14.02
CA LEU A 61 2.20 6.45 -14.09
C LEU A 61 1.33 7.11 -13.04
N ASN A 62 0.17 7.60 -13.45
CA ASN A 62 -0.83 8.16 -12.54
C ASN A 62 -2.01 7.20 -12.44
N VAL A 63 -2.24 6.69 -11.25
CA VAL A 63 -3.30 5.73 -10.93
C VAL A 63 -4.38 6.46 -10.12
N VAL A 64 -5.51 6.69 -10.77
CA VAL A 64 -6.67 7.39 -10.18
C VAL A 64 -7.91 6.50 -10.09
N SER A 65 -7.90 5.34 -10.76
CA SER A 65 -9.04 4.42 -10.73
C SER A 65 -9.03 3.63 -9.42
N LYS A 66 -10.19 3.56 -8.77
CA LYS A 66 -10.37 2.84 -7.50
C LYS A 66 -9.89 1.38 -7.57
N PRO A 67 -10.19 0.58 -8.61
CA PRO A 67 -9.72 -0.81 -8.66
C PRO A 67 -8.19 -0.94 -8.74
N ALA A 68 -7.52 0.00 -9.43
CA ALA A 68 -6.07 -0.02 -9.54
C ALA A 68 -5.40 0.47 -8.26
N ILE A 69 -5.96 1.52 -7.62
CA ILE A 69 -5.56 1.96 -6.28
C ILE A 69 -5.65 0.78 -5.30
N ASP A 70 -6.79 0.09 -5.28
CA ASP A 70 -7.02 -1.03 -4.37
C ASP A 70 -6.04 -2.18 -4.63
N SER A 71 -5.69 -2.42 -5.88
CA SER A 71 -4.71 -3.43 -6.27
C SER A 71 -3.31 -3.10 -5.75
N VAL A 72 -2.87 -1.84 -5.88
CA VAL A 72 -1.58 -1.39 -5.32
C VAL A 72 -1.60 -1.47 -3.80
N MET A 73 -2.65 -0.95 -3.17
CA MET A 73 -2.77 -0.94 -1.70
C MET A 73 -2.87 -2.34 -1.10
N ALA A 74 -3.52 -3.29 -1.79
CA ALA A 74 -3.55 -4.67 -1.36
C ALA A 74 -2.14 -5.28 -1.30
N VAL A 75 -1.28 -4.99 -2.29
CA VAL A 75 0.12 -5.45 -2.28
C VAL A 75 0.91 -4.80 -1.14
N LEU A 76 0.71 -3.50 -0.89
CA LEU A 76 1.38 -2.79 0.20
C LEU A 76 0.92 -3.23 1.59
N ASN A 77 -0.29 -3.79 1.71
CA ASN A 77 -0.80 -4.32 2.98
C ASN A 77 -0.26 -5.72 3.31
N THR A 78 0.35 -6.42 2.35
CA THR A 78 0.90 -7.78 2.52
C THR A 78 2.43 -7.79 2.54
N LEU A 79 3.06 -6.65 2.83
CA LEU A 79 4.51 -6.55 2.81
C LEU A 79 5.16 -7.40 3.91
N GLU A 80 6.18 -8.15 3.53
CA GLU A 80 7.00 -8.95 4.44
C GLU A 80 8.17 -8.11 4.94
N ARG A 81 8.20 -7.85 6.25
CA ARG A 81 9.26 -7.06 6.88
C ARG A 81 10.59 -7.83 6.84
N MET A 82 11.68 -7.13 6.61
CA MET A 82 13.04 -7.69 6.66
C MET A 82 13.96 -6.83 7.52
N GLU A 83 15.20 -7.30 7.73
CA GLU A 83 16.27 -6.49 8.34
C GLU A 83 16.50 -5.20 7.53
N ASP A 84 17.04 -4.17 8.19
CA ASP A 84 17.22 -2.85 7.56
C ASP A 84 18.31 -2.88 6.49
N GLU A 85 17.92 -3.23 5.27
CA GLU A 85 18.70 -3.06 4.05
C GLU A 85 18.15 -1.88 3.24
N GLU A 86 18.93 -0.79 3.16
CA GLU A 86 18.57 0.37 2.35
C GLU A 86 18.39 -0.02 0.87
N PRO A 87 17.22 0.28 0.27
CA PRO A 87 16.94 -0.09 -1.10
C PRO A 87 17.79 0.71 -2.08
N ASP A 88 18.23 0.05 -3.15
CA ASP A 88 18.69 0.72 -4.36
C ASP A 88 17.46 1.15 -5.19
N VAL A 89 17.02 2.39 -5.00
CA VAL A 89 15.70 2.86 -5.44
C VAL A 89 15.63 2.99 -6.96
N ARG A 90 14.72 2.21 -7.55
CA ARG A 90 14.38 2.20 -8.99
C ARG A 90 13.00 2.78 -9.27
N ALA A 91 12.14 2.85 -8.27
CA ALA A 91 10.88 3.53 -8.34
C ALA A 91 10.52 4.25 -7.04
N LYS A 92 9.74 5.32 -7.16
CA LYS A 92 9.14 6.07 -6.07
C LYS A 92 7.63 6.11 -6.27
N ILE A 93 6.88 5.54 -5.34
CA ILE A 93 5.42 5.54 -5.34
C ILE A 93 4.96 6.61 -4.35
N LEU A 94 4.20 7.58 -4.84
CA LEU A 94 3.60 8.66 -4.07
C LEU A 94 2.12 8.33 -3.88
N ILE A 95 1.71 8.07 -2.64
CA ILE A 95 0.33 7.69 -2.29
C ILE A 95 -0.31 8.92 -1.65
N THR A 96 -1.22 9.56 -2.34
CA THR A 96 -1.91 10.75 -1.84
C THR A 96 -3.27 10.35 -1.30
N ASP A 97 -3.55 10.69 -0.05
CA ASP A 97 -4.83 10.45 0.58
C ASP A 97 -5.88 11.52 0.19
N LYS A 98 -7.11 11.35 0.67
CA LYS A 98 -8.21 12.33 0.46
C LYS A 98 -8.00 13.66 1.21
N SER A 99 -7.08 13.70 2.16
CA SER A 99 -6.68 14.90 2.91
C SER A 99 -5.46 15.59 2.31
N ASN A 100 -5.02 15.20 1.11
CA ASN A 100 -3.81 15.66 0.42
C ASN A 100 -2.49 15.40 1.17
N LYS A 101 -2.47 14.43 2.10
CA LYS A 101 -1.21 13.94 2.66
C LYS A 101 -0.63 12.89 1.72
N THR A 102 0.67 12.99 1.47
CA THR A 102 1.39 12.04 0.61
C THR A 102 2.34 11.18 1.43
N ASP A 103 2.13 9.86 1.38
CA ASP A 103 3.11 8.87 1.81
C ASP A 103 3.99 8.48 0.62
N THR A 104 5.24 8.07 0.90
CA THR A 104 6.20 7.65 -0.12
C THR A 104 6.64 6.20 0.12
N VAL A 105 6.61 5.39 -0.94
CA VAL A 105 7.25 4.08 -1.01
C VAL A 105 8.48 4.18 -1.92
N CYS A 106 9.62 3.76 -1.41
CA CYS A 106 10.88 3.77 -2.14
C CYS A 106 11.20 2.32 -2.54
N VAL A 107 11.14 2.00 -3.82
CA VAL A 107 11.17 0.60 -4.30
C VAL A 107 12.50 0.35 -5.00
N GLY A 108 13.28 -0.59 -4.47
CA GLY A 108 14.35 -1.27 -5.18
C GLY A 108 13.92 -2.67 -5.62
N VAL A 109 14.79 -3.37 -6.37
CA VAL A 109 14.48 -4.71 -6.89
C VAL A 109 14.36 -5.75 -5.77
N ALA A 110 15.26 -5.69 -4.77
CA ALA A 110 15.29 -6.65 -3.67
C ALA A 110 14.46 -6.19 -2.45
N SER A 111 14.59 -4.93 -2.06
CA SER A 111 13.93 -4.34 -0.91
C SER A 111 13.21 -3.05 -1.27
N LEU A 112 12.22 -2.70 -0.46
CA LEU A 112 11.54 -1.41 -0.49
C LEU A 112 11.43 -0.81 0.91
N ARG A 113 11.29 0.50 0.97
CA ARG A 113 11.07 1.25 2.20
C ARG A 113 9.69 1.89 2.21
N TYR A 114 8.95 1.68 3.29
CA TYR A 114 7.63 2.28 3.51
C TYR A 114 7.41 2.52 5.01
N LYS A 115 6.82 3.66 5.39
CA LYS A 115 6.50 3.99 6.81
C LYS A 115 7.65 3.67 7.79
N GLN A 116 8.86 4.11 7.43
CA GLN A 116 10.11 3.95 8.20
C GLN A 116 10.64 2.52 8.35
N ALA A 117 10.00 1.51 7.76
CA ALA A 117 10.47 0.12 7.79
C ALA A 117 10.89 -0.38 6.40
N THR A 118 11.73 -1.41 6.41
CA THR A 118 12.22 -2.11 5.22
C THR A 118 11.45 -3.41 5.02
N TYR A 119 11.10 -3.68 3.77
CA TYR A 119 10.33 -4.85 3.37
C TYR A 119 10.95 -5.49 2.14
N LYS A 120 10.72 -6.79 1.96
CA LYS A 120 11.01 -7.47 0.71
C LYS A 120 10.14 -6.88 -0.39
N THR A 121 10.72 -6.56 -1.54
CA THR A 121 9.93 -6.07 -2.68
C THR A 121 9.08 -7.20 -3.25
N PRO A 122 7.74 -7.08 -3.28
CA PRO A 122 6.90 -8.09 -3.89
C PRO A 122 7.07 -8.07 -5.42
N GLU A 123 7.25 -9.24 -6.04
CA GLU A 123 7.34 -9.36 -7.50
C GLU A 123 6.11 -8.74 -8.20
N LYS A 124 4.93 -8.94 -7.63
CA LYS A 124 3.67 -8.34 -8.12
C LYS A 124 3.75 -6.81 -8.18
N LEU A 125 4.46 -6.17 -7.26
CA LEU A 125 4.66 -4.72 -7.29
C LEU A 125 5.57 -4.31 -8.45
N LEU A 126 6.64 -5.06 -8.70
CA LEU A 126 7.56 -4.80 -9.82
C LEU A 126 6.83 -4.91 -11.17
N VAL A 127 5.99 -5.94 -11.33
CA VAL A 127 5.16 -6.10 -12.53
C VAL A 127 4.23 -4.90 -12.72
N MET A 128 3.57 -4.42 -11.66
CA MET A 128 2.68 -3.26 -11.73
C MET A 128 3.40 -1.96 -12.12
N ILE A 129 4.68 -1.80 -11.77
CA ILE A 129 5.46 -0.60 -12.09
C ILE A 129 5.85 -0.57 -13.58
N HIS A 130 6.00 -1.72 -14.23
CA HIS A 130 6.50 -1.86 -15.60
C HIS A 130 5.44 -2.19 -16.66
N GLN A 131 4.16 -2.21 -16.28
CA GLN A 131 3.03 -2.28 -17.21
C GLN A 131 2.69 -0.91 -17.80
#